data_AF-A0A955TE02-F1
#
_entry.id   AF-A0A955TE02-F1
#
_cell.length_a   1.000
_cell.length_b   1.000
_cell.length_c   1.000
_cell.angle_alpha   90.00
_cell.angle_beta   90.00
_cell.angle_gamma   90.00
#
_symmetry.space_group_name_H-M   'P 1'
#
loop_
_entity.id
_entity.type
_entity.pdbx_description
1 polymer ?
#
loop_
_entity_poly.entity_id
_entity_poly.type
_entity_poly.pdbx_seq_one_letter_code
_entity_poly.pdbx_strand_id
1 'polypeptide(L)'
;MPKFSLVYCRSQPPMLWLAMVVVGLTGGLASGKTTVAKIFQSLGARIIDADKLARAVVQPGKPAWRDIVKEFGTQVLAEDHTVNRQALADIVFKSPKKLHVLQAIIHPRVAR
;
A
#
# COMPACT_ATOMS: atom_id res chain seq x y z
N MET A 1 4.42 7.20 -8.16
CA MET A 1 3.19 6.71 -7.51
C MET A 1 2.88 7.56 -6.29
N PRO A 2 1.62 7.97 -6.06
CA PRO A 2 1.24 8.87 -4.98
C PRO A 2 1.27 8.13 -3.63
N LYS A 3 2.10 8.62 -2.71
CA LYS A 3 2.18 8.11 -1.33
C LYS A 3 0.90 8.47 -0.58
N PHE A 4 0.10 7.47 -0.24
CA PHE A 4 -1.01 7.60 0.71
C PHE A 4 -0.47 7.32 2.12
N SER A 5 -0.55 8.32 2.99
CA SER A 5 -0.16 8.18 4.39
C SER A 5 -1.37 8.44 5.26
N LEU A 6 -1.81 7.41 5.99
CA LEU A 6 -2.86 7.58 7.00
C LEU A 6 -2.23 8.17 8.25
N VAL A 7 -2.84 9.18 8.83
CA VAL A 7 -2.40 9.84 10.06
C VAL A 7 -3.42 9.54 11.16
N TYR A 8 -2.95 9.03 12.31
CA TYR A 8 -3.74 8.79 13.53
C TYR A 8 -3.41 9.83 14.59
N CYS A 9 -4.31 10.69 15.08
CA CYS A 9 -4.01 11.63 16.17
C CYS A 9 -4.50 11.10 17.53
N ARG A 10 -3.66 11.10 18.58
CA ARG A 10 -4.06 10.78 19.96
C ARG A 10 -3.73 11.96 20.87
N SER A 11 -4.65 12.92 20.98
CA SER A 11 -4.63 13.89 22.07
C SER A 11 -5.50 13.37 23.24
N GLN A 12 -5.00 13.43 24.48
CA GLN A 12 -5.83 13.52 25.68
C GLN A 12 -6.05 15.01 26.01
N PRO A 13 -7.09 15.50 26.74
CA PRO A 13 -8.34 14.94 27.34
C PRO A 13 -9.61 15.79 26.93
N PRO A 14 -10.83 15.77 27.56
CA PRO A 14 -11.47 14.86 28.53
C PRO A 14 -12.64 14.03 27.95
N MET A 15 -12.81 12.83 28.50
CA MET A 15 -14.01 11.97 28.65
C MET A 15 -14.98 11.66 27.48
N LEU A 16 -14.93 12.28 26.29
CA LEU A 16 -16.01 12.07 25.31
C LEU A 16 -15.61 11.97 23.83
N TRP A 17 -14.56 11.23 23.45
CA TRP A 17 -14.35 10.82 22.06
C TRP A 17 -13.87 9.37 21.98
N LEU A 18 -14.82 8.44 21.82
CA LEU A 18 -14.60 7.01 21.63
C LEU A 18 -14.23 6.64 20.17
N ALA A 19 -14.00 7.63 19.30
CA ALA A 19 -13.81 7.40 17.87
C ALA A 19 -12.35 7.61 17.47
N MET A 20 -11.74 6.53 16.96
CA MET A 20 -10.46 6.57 16.29
C MET A 20 -10.59 7.41 15.01
N VAL A 21 -9.90 8.57 14.94
CA VAL A 21 -9.90 9.44 13.76
C VAL A 21 -8.84 8.98 12.78
N VAL A 22 -9.28 8.68 11.56
CA VAL A 22 -8.47 8.21 10.45
C VAL A 22 -8.41 9.30 9.39
N VAL A 23 -7.21 9.85 9.14
CA VAL A 23 -7.01 10.94 8.16
C VAL A 23 -6.16 10.44 7.00
N GLY A 24 -6.69 10.51 5.76
CA GLY A 24 -5.96 10.15 4.55
C GLY A 24 -5.18 11.33 3.97
N LEU A 25 -3.85 11.25 3.97
CA LEU A 25 -3.00 12.25 3.34
C LEU A 25 -2.80 11.93 1.85
N THR A 26 -3.34 12.80 0.98
CA THR A 26 -3.29 12.67 -0.48
C THR A 26 -2.59 13.87 -1.13
N GLY A 27 -2.24 13.77 -2.41
CA GLY A 27 -1.52 14.83 -3.16
C GLY A 27 -0.60 14.31 -4.26
N GLY A 28 -0.17 15.19 -5.17
CA GLY A 28 0.69 14.87 -6.32
C GLY A 28 2.15 14.48 -5.99
N LEU A 29 2.93 14.08 -7.00
CA LEU A 29 4.36 13.82 -6.80
C LEU A 29 5.06 15.10 -6.30
N ALA A 30 6.00 14.98 -5.36
CA ALA A 30 6.70 16.10 -4.72
C ALA A 30 5.84 17.11 -3.91
N SER A 31 4.55 16.84 -3.66
CA SER A 31 3.65 17.74 -2.91
C SER A 31 3.91 17.83 -1.40
N GLY A 32 5.06 17.39 -0.90
CA GLY A 32 5.40 17.51 0.53
C GLY A 32 4.65 16.57 1.51
N LYS A 33 3.85 15.61 1.04
CA LYS A 33 3.11 14.67 1.93
C LYS A 33 3.99 13.97 2.96
N THR A 34 5.18 13.54 2.56
CA THR A 34 6.12 12.90 3.48
C THR A 34 6.51 13.84 4.62
N THR A 35 6.63 15.14 4.34
CA THR A 35 6.93 16.17 5.34
C THR A 35 5.75 16.37 6.29
N VAL A 36 4.53 16.49 5.74
CA VAL A 36 3.32 16.62 6.55
C VAL A 36 3.09 15.38 7.43
N ALA A 37 3.29 14.18 6.90
CA ALA A 37 3.22 12.94 7.68
C ALA A 37 4.23 12.91 8.84
N LYS A 38 5.46 13.41 8.64
CA LYS A 38 6.46 13.54 9.72
C LYS A 38 6.04 14.54 10.80
N ILE A 39 5.45 15.66 10.41
CA ILE A 39 4.93 16.66 11.37
C ILE A 39 3.84 16.02 12.22
N PHE A 40 2.87 15.34 11.60
CA PHE A 40 1.86 14.61 12.34
C PHE A 40 2.47 13.55 13.28
N GLN A 41 3.49 12.82 12.81
CA GLN A 41 4.18 11.83 13.65
C GLN A 41 4.80 12.48 14.90
N SER A 42 5.41 13.66 14.77
CA SER A 42 5.97 14.40 15.92
C SER A 42 4.90 14.86 16.91
N LEU A 43 3.66 15.07 16.44
CA LEU A 43 2.51 15.41 17.27
C LEU A 43 1.84 14.17 17.91
N GLY A 44 2.51 13.02 17.88
CA GLY A 44 2.02 11.77 18.47
C GLY A 44 1.25 10.89 17.50
N ALA A 45 1.25 11.22 16.21
CA ALA A 45 0.48 10.45 15.25
C ALA A 45 1.14 9.14 14.80
N ARG A 46 0.34 8.09 14.63
CA ARG A 46 0.80 6.88 13.95
C ARG A 46 0.57 7.02 12.44
N ILE A 47 1.64 6.76 11.68
CA ILE A 47 1.61 6.83 10.22
C ILE A 47 1.43 5.44 9.65
N ILE A 48 0.39 5.23 8.85
CA ILE A 48 0.20 4.01 8.05
C ILE A 48 0.58 4.34 6.61
N ASP A 49 1.67 3.75 6.13
CA ASP A 49 2.16 3.93 4.77
C ASP A 49 1.59 2.80 3.89
N ALA A 50 0.60 3.15 3.06
CA ALA A 50 -0.07 2.20 2.18
C ALA A 50 0.88 1.60 1.13
N ASP A 51 1.88 2.36 0.66
CA ASP A 51 2.87 1.87 -0.31
C ASP A 51 3.78 0.81 0.30
N LYS A 52 4.18 1.02 1.57
CA LYS A 52 4.95 0.01 2.31
C LYS A 52 4.11 -1.23 2.59
N LEU A 53 2.84 -1.08 2.95
CA LEU A 53 1.95 -2.23 3.15
C LEU A 53 1.76 -3.02 1.85
N ALA A 54 1.48 -2.35 0.75
CA ALA A 54 1.36 -2.99 -0.56
C ALA A 54 2.64 -3.75 -0.95
N ARG A 55 3.83 -3.20 -0.64
CA ARG A 55 5.13 -3.90 -0.82
C ARG A 55 5.23 -5.13 0.07
N ALA A 56 4.84 -5.00 1.33
CA ALA A 56 4.94 -6.09 2.30
C ALA A 56 4.01 -7.24 1.92
N VAL A 57 2.83 -6.99 1.37
CA VAL A 57 1.83 -8.02 1.03
C VAL A 57 2.30 -8.94 -0.10
N VAL A 58 3.12 -8.43 -1.02
CA VAL A 58 3.61 -9.18 -2.20
C VAL A 58 5.01 -9.76 -2.03
N GLN A 59 5.52 -9.87 -0.80
CA GLN A 59 6.81 -10.52 -0.54
C GLN A 59 6.77 -12.03 -0.82
N PRO A 60 7.91 -12.64 -1.20
CA PRO A 60 8.01 -14.08 -1.43
C PRO A 60 7.40 -14.91 -0.30
N GLY A 61 6.68 -15.97 -0.66
CA GLY A 61 6.03 -16.86 0.31
C GLY A 61 4.71 -16.33 0.89
N LYS A 62 4.36 -15.05 0.70
CA LYS A 62 3.05 -14.56 1.13
C LYS A 62 1.94 -15.03 0.20
N PRO A 63 0.71 -15.17 0.70
CA PRO A 63 -0.35 -15.70 -0.13
C PRO A 63 -0.70 -14.78 -1.34
N ALA A 64 -0.40 -13.48 -1.30
CA ALA A 64 -0.61 -12.60 -2.47
C ALA A 64 0.43 -12.87 -3.56
N TRP A 65 1.67 -13.10 -3.14
CA TRP A 65 2.76 -13.49 -4.02
C TRP A 65 2.44 -14.82 -4.72
N ARG A 66 1.92 -15.81 -3.98
CA ARG A 66 1.53 -17.11 -4.54
C ARG A 66 0.44 -16.98 -5.61
N ASP A 67 -0.59 -16.18 -5.35
CA ASP A 67 -1.66 -15.93 -6.32
C ASP A 67 -1.15 -15.18 -7.55
N ILE A 68 -0.26 -14.20 -7.37
CA ILE A 68 0.38 -13.48 -8.47
C ILE A 68 1.19 -14.44 -9.34
N VAL A 69 2.01 -15.31 -8.76
CA VAL A 69 2.81 -16.28 -9.53
C VAL A 69 1.92 -17.31 -10.21
N LYS A 70 0.81 -17.73 -9.57
CA LYS A 70 -0.14 -18.66 -10.16
C LYS A 70 -0.82 -18.08 -11.41
N GLU A 71 -1.21 -16.82 -11.36
CA GLU A 71 -1.97 -16.16 -12.43
C GLU A 71 -1.07 -15.60 -13.54
N PHE A 72 0.04 -14.97 -13.15
CA PHE A 72 0.94 -14.26 -14.05
C PHE A 72 2.22 -15.02 -14.36
N GLY A 73 2.40 -16.23 -13.82
CA GLY A 73 3.56 -17.09 -14.04
C GLY A 73 4.84 -16.61 -13.34
N THR A 74 5.93 -17.34 -13.52
CA THR A 74 7.25 -17.01 -12.93
C THR A 74 7.96 -15.88 -13.66
N GLN A 75 7.51 -15.49 -14.86
CA GLN A 75 8.09 -14.37 -15.62
C GLN A 75 7.93 -13.00 -14.95
N VAL A 76 7.01 -12.88 -13.97
CA VAL A 76 6.87 -11.67 -13.15
C VAL A 76 7.74 -11.67 -11.91
N LEU A 77 8.61 -12.67 -11.75
CA LEU A 77 9.58 -12.74 -10.66
C LEU A 77 10.95 -12.26 -11.12
N ALA A 78 11.68 -11.63 -10.20
CA ALA A 78 13.11 -11.41 -10.32
C ALA A 78 13.89 -12.67 -9.89
N GLU A 79 15.21 -12.66 -10.09
CA GLU A 79 16.10 -13.77 -9.74
C GLU A 79 16.06 -14.13 -8.25
N ASP A 80 15.78 -13.15 -7.39
CA ASP A 80 15.62 -13.32 -5.93
C ASP A 80 14.21 -13.79 -5.52
N HIS A 81 13.40 -14.22 -6.49
CA HIS A 81 12.00 -14.61 -6.33
C HIS A 81 11.06 -13.48 -5.87
N THR A 82 11.50 -12.22 -5.83
CA THR A 82 10.60 -11.08 -5.57
C THR A 82 9.80 -10.71 -6.81
N VAL A 83 8.65 -10.04 -6.63
CA VAL A 83 7.85 -9.59 -7.76
C VAL A 83 8.58 -8.46 -8.51
N ASN A 84 8.93 -8.71 -9.77
CA ASN A 84 9.41 -7.70 -10.69
C ASN A 84 8.26 -6.79 -11.12
N ARG A 85 8.22 -5.60 -10.52
CA ARG A 85 7.18 -4.60 -10.76
C ARG A 85 7.10 -4.16 -12.21
N GLN A 86 8.24 -4.04 -12.89
CA GLN A 86 8.27 -3.57 -14.27
C GLN A 86 7.64 -4.64 -15.18
N ALA A 87 8.08 -5.89 -15.04
CA ALA A 87 7.51 -7.01 -15.79
C ALA A 87 6.01 -7.21 -15.51
N LEU A 88 5.60 -7.12 -14.25
CA LEU A 88 4.18 -7.22 -13.88
C LEU A 88 3.38 -6.05 -14.46
N ALA A 89 3.89 -4.81 -14.34
CA ALA A 89 3.27 -3.61 -14.91
C ALA A 89 3.08 -3.74 -16.42
N ASP A 90 4.10 -4.19 -17.12
CA ASP A 90 4.05 -4.37 -18.58
C ASP A 90 2.98 -5.37 -19.01
N ILE A 91 2.68 -6.38 -18.19
CA ILE A 91 1.61 -7.35 -18.45
C ILE A 91 0.22 -6.78 -18.12
N VAL A 92 0.07 -6.16 -16.95
CA VAL A 92 -1.25 -5.70 -16.48
C VAL A 92 -1.71 -4.42 -17.15
N PHE A 93 -0.80 -3.51 -17.52
CA PHE A 93 -1.18 -2.29 -18.26
C PHE A 93 -1.48 -2.55 -19.74
N LYS A 94 -1.03 -3.70 -20.29
CA LYS A 94 -1.42 -4.13 -21.65
C LYS A 94 -2.81 -4.77 -21.70
N SER A 95 -3.40 -5.14 -20.56
CA SER A 95 -4.72 -5.80 -20.53
C SER A 95 -5.55 -5.34 -19.33
N PRO A 96 -6.64 -4.58 -19.55
CA PRO A 96 -7.53 -4.13 -18.47
C PRO A 96 -8.07 -5.29 -17.62
N LYS A 97 -8.32 -6.46 -18.23
CA LYS A 97 -8.75 -7.68 -17.52
C LYS A 97 -7.69 -8.14 -16.53
N LYS A 98 -6.42 -8.19 -16.94
CA LYS A 98 -5.29 -8.58 -16.08
C LYS A 98 -5.06 -7.59 -14.94
N LEU A 99 -5.25 -6.30 -15.19
CA LEU A 99 -5.21 -5.27 -14.15
C LEU A 99 -6.28 -5.51 -13.08
N HIS A 100 -7.52 -5.84 -13.50
CA HIS A 100 -8.61 -6.13 -12.59
C HIS A 100 -8.32 -7.38 -11.73
N VAL A 101 -7.76 -8.43 -12.32
CA VAL A 101 -7.35 -9.63 -11.58
C VAL A 101 -6.27 -9.30 -10.55
N LEU A 102 -5.24 -8.53 -10.92
CA LEU A 102 -4.21 -8.10 -9.97
C LEU A 102 -4.81 -7.29 -8.80
N GLN A 103 -5.73 -6.37 -9.09
CA GLN A 103 -6.43 -5.58 -8.08
C GLN A 103 -7.27 -6.47 -7.16
N ALA A 104 -7.97 -7.46 -7.70
CA ALA A 104 -8.77 -8.42 -6.93
C ALA A 104 -7.91 -9.28 -5.99
N ILE A 105 -6.67 -9.60 -6.37
CA ILE A 105 -5.72 -10.32 -5.50
C ILE A 105 -5.23 -9.40 -4.36
N ILE A 106 -4.94 -8.13 -4.66
CA ILE A 106 -4.29 -7.19 -3.71
C ILE A 106 -5.30 -6.54 -2.75
N HIS A 107 -6.43 -6.03 -3.24
CA HIS A 107 -7.36 -5.21 -2.45
C HIS A 107 -7.86 -5.90 -1.17
N PRO A 108 -8.27 -7.19 -1.17
CA PRO A 108 -8.73 -7.86 0.05
C PRO A 108 -7.66 -7.98 1.14
N ARG A 109 -6.39 -7.83 0.78
CA ARG A 109 -5.23 -8.05 1.66
C ARG A 109 -4.61 -6.75 2.16
N VAL A 110 -5.02 -5.62 1.58
CA VAL A 110 -4.59 -4.27 1.99
C VAL A 110 -5.71 -3.55 2.76
N ALA A 111 -6.98 -3.87 2.49
CA ALA A 111 -8.15 -3.27 3.15
C ALA A 111 -8.49 -3.90 4.52
N ARG A 112 -7.66 -4.81 5.03
CA ARG A 112 -7.85 -5.54 6.28
C ARG A 112 -6.70 -5.25 7.23
#